data_AF-A0A534JT08-F1
#
_entry.id   AF-A0A534JT08-F1
#
_cell.length_a   1.000
_cell.length_b   1.000
_cell.length_c   1.000
_cell.angle_alpha   90.00
_cell.angle_beta   90.00
_cell.angle_gamma   90.00
#
_symmetry.space_group_name_H-M   'P 1'
#
loop_
_entity.id
_entity.type
_entity.pdbx_description
1 polymer ?
#
loop_
_entity_poly.entity_id
_entity_poly.type
_entity_poly.pdbx_seq_one_letter_code
_entity_poly.pdbx_strand_id
1 'polypeptide(L)'
;MEQAIMKRSEVLQKLEERLARGEISEKTYLEIKARYETEPEERSVTEEPAPFGPGLESSIQQAVARAQQEASRAAQEAMRVAGDAMRSIDFAGFGAKVSGESIRITGSGMVSGNPVKTIEFRAAGSAHVRGNLECESARVSGACDFDGDVRCVEFRSAGSSRIAGSLFAQDVDVSGSAEIAKSIEAVDVSASGSFDVAGDVKCQDFHSSGSVRIDGALKAVDVNIELGGASRVKSIEAQDISVRATGGFLRSRGDLTADSIKGQDIDLEGTTAGYVEGQDVRIGPHCRVDLVVAQELVVHESSEVKERRVQTG
;
A
#
# COMPACT_ATOMS: atom_id res chain seq x y z
N MET A 1 -30.50 5.26 -22.56
CA MET A 1 -30.55 6.72 -22.42
C MET A 1 -31.14 7.27 -23.71
N GLU A 2 -32.40 7.64 -23.61
CA GLU A 2 -33.36 7.94 -24.69
C GLU A 2 -33.07 9.35 -25.24
N GLN A 3 -32.63 9.47 -26.49
CA GLN A 3 -32.47 10.79 -27.10
C GLN A 3 -33.82 11.23 -27.68
N ALA A 4 -34.48 12.12 -26.95
CA ALA A 4 -35.70 12.80 -27.36
C ALA A 4 -35.44 13.62 -28.64
N ILE A 5 -36.19 13.32 -29.69
CA ILE A 5 -36.24 14.10 -30.93
C ILE A 5 -36.98 15.41 -30.59
N MET A 6 -36.24 16.49 -30.31
CA MET A 6 -36.84 17.82 -30.04
C MET A 6 -37.51 18.39 -31.29
N LYS A 7 -38.65 19.04 -31.11
CA LYS A 7 -39.44 19.61 -32.21
C LYS A 7 -38.74 20.83 -32.82
N ARG A 8 -38.83 21.01 -34.14
CA ARG A 8 -38.22 22.11 -34.92
C ARG A 8 -38.48 23.50 -34.33
N SER A 9 -39.68 23.73 -33.79
CA SER A 9 -40.06 24.99 -33.14
C SER A 9 -39.23 25.31 -31.89
N GLU A 10 -38.86 24.30 -31.10
CA GLU A 10 -38.09 24.46 -29.87
C GLU A 10 -36.60 24.75 -30.16
N VAL A 11 -36.09 24.22 -31.28
CA VAL A 11 -34.72 24.45 -31.73
C VAL A 11 -34.55 25.89 -32.23
N LEU A 12 -35.53 26.41 -32.99
CA LEU A 12 -35.50 27.79 -33.50
C LEU A 12 -35.66 28.83 -32.37
N GLN A 13 -36.52 28.56 -31.39
CA GLN A 13 -36.70 29.44 -30.23
C GLN A 13 -35.42 29.57 -29.38
N LYS A 14 -34.70 28.46 -29.16
CA LYS A 14 -33.40 28.47 -28.47
C LYS A 14 -32.30 29.21 -29.25
N LEU A 15 -32.36 29.22 -30.59
CA LEU A 15 -31.43 29.97 -31.44
C LEU A 15 -31.67 31.48 -31.35
N GLU A 16 -32.93 31.93 -31.32
CA GLU A 16 -33.28 33.34 -31.12
C GLU A 16 -32.86 33.86 -29.74
N GLU A 17 -33.05 33.06 -28.69
CA GLU A 17 -32.58 33.41 -27.34
C GLU A 17 -31.06 33.53 -27.23
N ARG A 18 -30.29 32.83 -28.08
CA ARG A 18 -28.83 32.91 -28.11
C ARG A 18 -28.33 34.09 -28.94
N LEU A 19 -29.07 34.49 -29.99
CA LEU A 19 -28.83 35.74 -30.71
C LEU A 19 -29.11 36.95 -29.80
N ALA A 20 -30.22 36.93 -29.06
CA ALA A 20 -30.57 38.01 -28.12
C ALA A 20 -29.57 38.18 -26.97
N ARG A 21 -28.87 37.11 -26.59
CA ARG A 21 -27.76 37.13 -25.63
C ARG A 21 -26.40 37.52 -26.22
N GLY A 22 -26.33 37.76 -27.54
CA GLY A 22 -25.11 38.16 -28.25
C GLY A 22 -24.08 37.03 -28.41
N GLU A 23 -24.44 35.77 -28.15
CA GLU A 23 -23.53 34.62 -28.22
C GLU A 23 -23.21 34.19 -29.66
N ILE A 24 -24.08 34.53 -30.60
CA ILE A 24 -23.95 34.21 -32.02
C ILE A 24 -24.20 35.45 -32.87
N SER A 25 -23.52 35.58 -34.00
CA SER A 25 -23.72 36.71 -34.92
C SER A 25 -25.02 36.56 -35.72
N GLU A 26 -25.63 37.68 -36.11
CA GLU A 26 -26.87 37.69 -36.92
C GLU A 26 -26.71 36.92 -38.24
N LYS A 27 -25.51 36.98 -38.84
CA LYS A 27 -25.17 36.22 -40.05
C LYS A 27 -25.19 34.70 -39.81
N THR A 28 -24.67 34.26 -38.67
CA THR A 28 -24.66 32.84 -38.28
C THR A 28 -26.07 32.34 -37.97
N TYR A 29 -26.91 33.18 -37.34
CA TYR A 29 -28.32 32.84 -37.09
C TYR A 29 -29.10 32.67 -38.41
N LEU A 30 -28.92 33.58 -39.38
CA LEU A 30 -29.61 33.51 -40.67
C LEU A 30 -29.19 32.29 -41.52
N GLU A 31 -27.91 31.90 -41.48
CA GLU A 31 -27.43 30.69 -42.18
C GLU A 31 -28.03 29.40 -41.59
N ILE A 32 -28.12 29.31 -40.27
CA ILE A 32 -28.71 28.14 -39.59
C ILE A 32 -30.22 28.11 -39.80
N LYS A 33 -30.90 29.26 -39.72
CA LYS A 33 -32.33 29.38 -39.98
C LYS A 33 -32.70 28.97 -41.39
N ALA A 34 -31.97 29.44 -42.41
CA ALA A 34 -32.20 29.09 -43.80
C ALA A 34 -32.02 27.58 -44.07
N ARG A 35 -31.07 26.94 -43.37
CA ARG A 35 -30.81 25.49 -43.49
C ARG A 35 -31.95 24.66 -42.90
N TYR A 36 -32.53 25.11 -41.79
CA TYR A 36 -33.69 24.47 -41.19
C TYR A 36 -34.99 24.79 -41.95
N GLU A 37 -35.10 25.93 -42.63
CA GLU A 37 -36.28 26.33 -43.42
C GLU A 37 -36.39 25.61 -44.78
N THR A 38 -35.27 25.13 -45.34
CA THR A 38 -35.22 24.47 -46.67
C THR A 38 -35.31 22.96 -46.65
N GLU A 39 -35.28 22.32 -45.47
CA GLU A 39 -35.56 20.89 -45.35
C GLU A 39 -37.09 20.65 -45.45
N PRO A 40 -37.56 19.80 -46.37
CA PRO A 40 -38.97 19.46 -46.43
C PRO A 40 -39.35 18.73 -45.14
N GLU A 41 -40.39 19.22 -44.46
CA GLU A 41 -41.00 18.50 -43.34
C GLU A 41 -41.53 17.15 -43.85
N GLU A 42 -40.87 16.06 -43.46
CA GLU A 42 -41.49 14.75 -43.56
C GLU A 42 -42.70 14.73 -42.62
N ARG A 43 -43.87 14.68 -43.25
CA ARG A 43 -45.18 14.65 -42.62
C ARG A 43 -45.26 13.49 -41.65
N SER A 44 -45.68 13.78 -40.43
CA SER A 44 -46.23 12.80 -39.51
C SER A 44 -47.44 12.13 -40.16
N VAL A 45 -47.31 10.87 -40.58
CA VAL A 45 -48.45 10.01 -40.82
C VAL A 45 -48.55 9.05 -39.65
N THR A 46 -49.52 9.33 -38.79
CA THR A 46 -50.06 8.35 -37.84
C THR A 46 -50.76 7.28 -38.69
N GLU A 47 -50.11 6.16 -38.94
CA GLU A 47 -50.77 4.94 -39.38
C GLU A 47 -50.41 3.83 -38.39
N GLU A 48 -51.43 3.33 -37.69
CA GLU A 48 -51.39 2.01 -37.07
C GLU A 48 -50.90 1.00 -38.10
N PRO A 49 -49.96 0.09 -37.78
CA PRO A 49 -49.57 -0.91 -38.75
C PRO A 49 -50.73 -1.90 -38.93
N ALA A 50 -51.38 -1.84 -40.09
CA ALA A 50 -52.05 -3.00 -40.67
C ALA A 50 -50.97 -4.06 -41.01
N PRO A 51 -51.25 -5.36 -40.82
CA PRO A 51 -50.24 -6.36 -40.53
C PRO A 51 -49.33 -6.63 -41.74
N PHE A 52 -48.02 -6.43 -41.57
CA PHE A 52 -47.06 -7.11 -42.42
C PHE A 52 -47.13 -8.61 -42.10
N GLY A 53 -47.20 -9.45 -43.14
CA GLY A 53 -47.35 -10.89 -42.98
C GLY A 53 -46.31 -11.48 -42.03
N PRO A 54 -46.66 -12.54 -41.26
CA PRO A 54 -46.04 -12.94 -39.98
C PRO A 54 -44.57 -13.44 -40.03
N GLY A 55 -43.83 -13.20 -41.12
CA GLY A 55 -42.52 -13.80 -41.37
C GLY A 55 -41.29 -12.91 -41.22
N LEU A 56 -41.33 -11.62 -41.61
CA LEU A 56 -40.10 -10.83 -41.75
C LEU A 56 -39.72 -10.01 -40.51
N GLU A 57 -40.69 -9.40 -39.82
CA GLU A 57 -40.44 -8.67 -38.56
C GLU A 57 -39.95 -9.61 -37.46
N SER A 58 -40.55 -10.80 -37.35
CA SER A 58 -40.10 -11.84 -36.41
C SER A 58 -38.68 -12.28 -36.72
N SER A 59 -38.30 -12.35 -38.00
CA SER A 59 -36.96 -12.74 -38.43
C SER A 59 -35.91 -11.67 -38.11
N ILE A 60 -36.21 -10.38 -38.31
CA ILE A 60 -35.29 -9.28 -37.99
C ILE A 60 -35.18 -9.09 -36.47
N GLN A 61 -36.30 -9.14 -35.73
CA GLN A 61 -36.27 -9.10 -34.27
C GLN A 61 -35.55 -10.31 -33.68
N GLN A 62 -35.73 -11.51 -34.23
CA GLN A 62 -34.94 -12.67 -33.83
C GLN A 62 -33.46 -12.52 -34.17
N ALA A 63 -33.09 -11.93 -35.30
CA ALA A 63 -31.69 -11.70 -35.66
C ALA A 63 -31.02 -10.71 -34.70
N VAL A 64 -31.69 -9.60 -34.36
CA VAL A 64 -31.20 -8.61 -33.39
C VAL A 64 -31.14 -9.20 -31.98
N ALA A 65 -32.17 -9.93 -31.56
CA ALA A 65 -32.19 -10.60 -30.26
C ALA A 65 -31.10 -11.68 -30.15
N ARG A 66 -30.85 -12.45 -31.22
CA ARG A 66 -29.75 -13.42 -31.28
C ARG A 66 -28.39 -12.72 -31.22
N ALA A 67 -28.20 -11.64 -31.97
CA ALA A 67 -26.95 -10.87 -31.92
C ALA A 67 -26.70 -10.25 -30.52
N GLN A 68 -27.73 -9.74 -29.86
CA GLN A 68 -27.64 -9.23 -28.49
C GLN A 68 -27.40 -10.37 -27.47
N GLN A 69 -28.01 -11.53 -27.68
CA GLN A 69 -27.84 -12.71 -26.83
C GLN A 69 -26.44 -13.32 -27.01
N GLU A 70 -25.92 -13.35 -28.23
CA GLU A 70 -24.57 -13.80 -28.53
C GLU A 70 -23.52 -12.82 -27.99
N ALA A 71 -23.73 -11.51 -28.14
CA ALA A 71 -22.84 -10.50 -27.57
C ALA A 71 -22.86 -10.52 -26.03
N SER A 72 -24.02 -10.70 -25.40
CA SER A 72 -24.11 -10.83 -23.94
C SER A 72 -23.53 -12.15 -23.45
N ARG A 73 -23.70 -13.25 -24.19
CA ARG A 73 -23.06 -14.53 -23.88
C ARG A 73 -21.55 -14.46 -24.04
N ALA A 74 -21.03 -13.84 -25.09
CA ALA A 74 -19.60 -13.63 -25.28
C ALA A 74 -19.02 -12.69 -24.22
N ALA A 75 -19.75 -11.63 -23.81
CA ALA A 75 -19.34 -10.76 -22.72
C ALA A 75 -19.36 -11.49 -21.37
N GLN A 76 -20.37 -12.32 -21.10
CA GLN A 76 -20.45 -13.15 -19.91
C GLN A 76 -19.36 -14.24 -19.89
N GLU A 77 -19.03 -14.82 -21.04
CA GLU A 77 -17.98 -15.81 -21.17
C GLU A 77 -16.59 -15.18 -21.01
N ALA A 78 -16.37 -13.99 -21.57
CA ALA A 78 -15.16 -13.19 -21.31
C ALA A 78 -15.05 -12.77 -19.83
N MET A 79 -16.16 -12.39 -19.20
CA MET A 79 -16.19 -12.06 -17.76
C MET A 79 -15.99 -13.29 -16.88
N ARG A 80 -16.47 -14.46 -17.31
CA ARG A 80 -16.22 -15.75 -16.66
C ARG A 80 -14.76 -16.17 -16.80
N VAL A 81 -14.17 -16.04 -17.99
CA VAL A 81 -12.75 -16.34 -18.25
C VAL A 81 -11.84 -15.36 -17.48
N ALA A 82 -12.21 -14.08 -17.39
CA ALA A 82 -11.51 -13.11 -16.55
C ALA A 82 -11.65 -13.42 -15.06
N GLY A 83 -12.85 -13.84 -14.62
CA GLY A 83 -13.11 -14.30 -13.25
C GLY A 83 -12.39 -15.61 -12.90
N ASP A 84 -12.25 -16.53 -13.86
CA ASP A 84 -11.51 -17.78 -13.71
C ASP A 84 -9.98 -17.54 -13.74
N ALA A 85 -9.50 -16.53 -14.48
CA ALA A 85 -8.10 -16.09 -14.43
C ALA A 85 -7.74 -15.46 -13.06
N MET A 86 -8.67 -14.73 -12.42
CA MET A 86 -8.54 -14.26 -11.04
C MET A 86 -8.62 -15.39 -10.00
N ARG A 87 -9.10 -16.59 -10.37
CA ARG A 87 -9.26 -17.75 -9.48
C ARG A 87 -8.09 -18.74 -9.49
N SER A 88 -6.97 -18.41 -10.12
CA SER A 88 -5.77 -19.28 -10.11
C SER A 88 -5.01 -19.30 -8.77
N ILE A 89 -5.68 -18.95 -7.67
CA ILE A 89 -5.11 -19.17 -6.34
C ILE A 89 -5.40 -20.61 -5.95
N ASP A 90 -4.40 -21.47 -6.08
CA ASP A 90 -4.49 -22.85 -5.61
C ASP A 90 -4.46 -22.85 -4.08
N PHE A 91 -5.50 -23.38 -3.46
CA PHE A 91 -5.61 -23.49 -2.01
C PHE A 91 -5.55 -24.95 -1.57
N ALA A 92 -4.68 -25.23 -0.61
CA ALA A 92 -4.66 -26.51 0.09
C ALA A 92 -4.69 -26.21 1.60
N GLY A 93 -5.81 -26.50 2.27
CA GLY A 93 -5.89 -26.27 3.71
C GLY A 93 -7.29 -26.36 4.32
N PHE A 94 -7.32 -26.65 5.62
CA PHE A 94 -8.53 -26.71 6.43
C PHE A 94 -8.82 -25.34 7.05
N GLY A 95 -9.99 -24.76 6.78
CA GLY A 95 -10.42 -23.50 7.38
C GLY A 95 -9.96 -22.23 6.65
N ALA A 96 -9.52 -22.34 5.39
CA ALA A 96 -9.34 -21.20 4.50
C ALA A 96 -10.67 -20.82 3.84
N LYS A 97 -11.08 -19.55 3.95
CA LYS A 97 -12.23 -18.96 3.23
C LYS A 97 -11.70 -17.86 2.33
N VAL A 98 -12.12 -17.92 1.07
CA VAL A 98 -11.68 -16.99 0.04
C VAL A 98 -12.94 -16.37 -0.55
N SER A 99 -13.14 -15.10 -0.28
CA SER A 99 -13.99 -14.23 -1.09
C SER A 99 -13.07 -13.57 -2.12
N GLY A 100 -13.59 -13.17 -3.28
CA GLY A 100 -12.76 -12.56 -4.35
C GLY A 100 -11.93 -11.34 -3.91
N GLU A 101 -12.28 -10.76 -2.76
CA GLU A 101 -11.66 -9.58 -2.16
C GLU A 101 -10.96 -9.87 -0.82
N SER A 102 -11.16 -11.03 -0.20
CA SER A 102 -10.56 -11.34 1.11
C SER A 102 -10.18 -12.80 1.29
N ILE A 103 -8.96 -13.01 1.79
CA ILE A 103 -8.42 -14.32 2.13
C ILE A 103 -8.37 -14.42 3.64
N ARG A 104 -9.08 -15.39 4.22
CA ARG A 104 -9.07 -15.67 5.65
C ARG A 104 -8.66 -17.10 5.92
N ILE A 105 -7.62 -17.31 6.73
CA ILE A 105 -7.11 -18.62 7.12
C ILE A 105 -7.23 -18.74 8.64
N THR A 106 -8.15 -19.59 9.11
CA THR A 106 -8.35 -19.78 10.56
C THR A 106 -7.59 -20.99 11.11
N GLY A 107 -7.39 -22.03 10.29
CA GLY A 107 -6.66 -23.24 10.65
C GLY A 107 -5.28 -23.26 10.02
N SER A 108 -5.01 -24.29 9.22
CA SER A 108 -3.81 -24.38 8.40
C SER A 108 -4.16 -24.20 6.92
N GLY A 109 -3.51 -23.27 6.23
CA GLY A 109 -3.81 -22.97 4.84
C GLY A 109 -2.58 -22.62 4.02
N MET A 110 -2.46 -23.22 2.84
CA MET A 110 -1.54 -22.77 1.82
C MET A 110 -2.28 -21.95 0.78
N VAL A 111 -1.71 -20.79 0.45
CA VAL A 111 -2.18 -19.89 -0.60
C VAL A 111 -1.08 -19.85 -1.65
N SER A 112 -1.36 -20.31 -2.85
CA SER A 112 -0.39 -20.23 -3.96
C SER A 112 -0.90 -19.26 -5.01
N GLY A 113 -0.06 -18.32 -5.43
CA GLY A 113 -0.35 -17.43 -6.55
C GLY A 113 0.84 -16.52 -6.83
N ASN A 114 0.97 -16.05 -8.07
CA ASN A 114 2.08 -15.17 -8.42
C ASN A 114 1.63 -14.06 -9.38
N PRO A 115 1.28 -12.87 -8.86
CA PRO A 115 1.10 -12.51 -7.45
C PRO A 115 -0.28 -12.93 -6.89
N VAL A 116 -0.35 -13.20 -5.59
CA VAL A 116 -1.60 -13.31 -4.84
C VAL A 116 -2.14 -11.90 -4.61
N LYS A 117 -3.25 -11.53 -5.27
CA LYS A 117 -3.90 -10.23 -5.10
C LYS A 117 -5.16 -10.37 -4.25
N THR A 118 -5.28 -9.58 -3.19
CA THR A 118 -6.47 -9.56 -2.31
C THR A 118 -6.60 -8.20 -1.65
N ILE A 119 -7.78 -7.79 -1.19
CA ILE A 119 -7.93 -6.54 -0.43
C ILE A 119 -7.50 -6.78 1.02
N GLU A 120 -8.09 -7.78 1.67
CA GLU A 120 -7.74 -8.18 3.04
C GLU A 120 -7.10 -9.57 3.05
N PHE A 121 -5.93 -9.71 3.68
CA PHE A 121 -5.33 -11.00 4.02
C PHE A 121 -5.36 -11.17 5.54
N ARG A 122 -6.01 -12.22 6.04
CA ARG A 122 -6.06 -12.53 7.47
C ARG A 122 -5.65 -13.97 7.75
N ALA A 123 -4.55 -14.16 8.47
CA ALA A 123 -4.08 -15.45 8.92
C ALA A 123 -4.15 -15.54 10.46
N ALA A 124 -5.14 -16.25 10.98
CA ALA A 124 -5.29 -16.51 12.42
C ALA A 124 -4.58 -17.79 12.87
N GLY A 125 -4.37 -18.76 11.96
CA GLY A 125 -3.64 -19.99 12.24
C GLY A 125 -2.28 -20.05 11.52
N SER A 126 -1.94 -21.20 10.95
CA SER A 126 -0.70 -21.39 10.19
C SER A 126 -0.93 -21.19 8.70
N ALA A 127 -0.33 -20.17 8.11
CA ALA A 127 -0.47 -19.85 6.70
C ALA A 127 0.87 -19.95 5.97
N HIS A 128 0.84 -20.51 4.75
CA HIS A 128 1.99 -20.52 3.86
C HIS A 128 1.59 -19.85 2.55
N VAL A 129 2.23 -18.74 2.22
CA VAL A 129 1.96 -17.99 0.99
C VAL A 129 3.10 -18.22 0.00
N ARG A 130 2.80 -18.98 -1.06
CA ARG A 130 3.73 -19.23 -2.15
C ARG A 130 3.59 -18.14 -3.21
N GLY A 131 4.66 -17.40 -3.43
CA GLY A 131 4.74 -16.29 -4.38
C GLY A 131 4.63 -14.93 -3.71
N ASN A 132 4.48 -13.89 -4.52
CA ASN A 132 4.38 -12.52 -4.03
C ASN A 132 2.96 -12.21 -3.55
N LEU A 133 2.82 -11.48 -2.44
CA LEU A 133 1.52 -11.02 -1.93
C LEU A 133 1.35 -9.53 -2.24
N GLU A 134 0.22 -9.16 -2.84
CA GLU A 134 -0.22 -7.77 -3.02
C GLU A 134 -1.57 -7.61 -2.34
N CYS A 135 -1.64 -6.80 -1.29
CA CYS A 135 -2.90 -6.52 -0.61
C CYS A 135 -3.01 -5.15 0.01
N GLU A 136 -4.22 -4.68 0.34
CA GLU A 136 -4.34 -3.42 1.09
C GLU A 136 -3.98 -3.64 2.56
N SER A 137 -4.57 -4.65 3.21
CA SER A 137 -4.36 -4.92 4.64
C SER A 137 -4.02 -6.37 4.90
N ALA A 138 -2.84 -6.62 5.47
CA ALA A 138 -2.37 -7.93 5.91
C ALA A 138 -2.39 -8.01 7.44
N ARG A 139 -3.14 -8.97 8.00
CA ARG A 139 -3.19 -9.26 9.44
C ARG A 139 -2.78 -10.70 9.70
N VAL A 140 -1.69 -10.89 10.43
CA VAL A 140 -1.18 -12.19 10.86
C VAL A 140 -1.26 -12.27 12.38
N SER A 141 -2.12 -13.14 12.90
CA SER A 141 -2.22 -13.42 14.34
C SER A 141 -1.56 -14.75 14.73
N GLY A 142 -1.44 -15.69 13.79
CA GLY A 142 -0.81 -17.00 14.00
C GLY A 142 0.63 -17.05 13.47
N ALA A 143 0.96 -18.11 12.75
CA ALA A 143 2.25 -18.25 12.08
C ALA A 143 2.08 -18.09 10.57
N CYS A 144 2.86 -17.23 9.93
CA CYS A 144 2.78 -17.07 8.47
C CYS A 144 4.16 -17.05 7.83
N ASP A 145 4.35 -17.94 6.86
CA ASP A 145 5.54 -18.00 6.01
C ASP A 145 5.20 -17.46 4.62
N PHE A 146 5.92 -16.42 4.17
CA PHE A 146 5.81 -15.83 2.85
C PHE A 146 7.10 -16.14 2.07
N ASP A 147 6.99 -16.90 0.97
CA ASP A 147 8.14 -17.27 0.14
C ASP A 147 8.65 -16.11 -0.73
N GLY A 148 7.79 -15.14 -1.02
CA GLY A 148 8.08 -14.02 -1.92
C GLY A 148 8.08 -12.65 -1.23
N ASP A 149 7.98 -11.61 -2.04
CA ASP A 149 7.86 -10.24 -1.57
C ASP A 149 6.41 -9.95 -1.12
N VAL A 150 6.26 -9.13 -0.09
CA VAL A 150 4.95 -8.67 0.42
C VAL A 150 4.82 -7.19 0.13
N ARG A 151 3.79 -6.80 -0.63
CA ARG A 151 3.42 -5.40 -0.86
C ARG A 151 2.05 -5.14 -0.26
N CYS A 152 1.99 -4.20 0.68
CA CYS A 152 0.72 -3.80 1.25
C CYS A 152 0.64 -2.33 1.64
N VAL A 153 -0.54 -1.87 2.04
CA VAL A 153 -0.67 -0.56 2.68
C VAL A 153 -0.41 -0.73 4.17
N GLU A 154 -1.08 -1.68 4.81
CA GLU A 154 -0.95 -1.95 6.24
C GLU A 154 -0.55 -3.41 6.50
N PHE A 155 0.58 -3.61 7.17
CA PHE A 155 1.05 -4.92 7.63
C PHE A 155 0.97 -5.00 9.15
N ARG A 156 0.15 -5.90 9.69
CA ARG A 156 0.09 -6.18 11.12
C ARG A 156 0.42 -7.64 11.42
N SER A 157 1.42 -7.86 12.27
CA SER A 157 1.82 -9.18 12.73
C SER A 157 1.85 -9.25 14.27
N ALA A 158 0.83 -9.88 14.85
CA ALA A 158 0.77 -10.18 16.28
C ALA A 158 1.37 -11.54 16.65
N GLY A 159 1.53 -12.44 15.66
CA GLY A 159 2.12 -13.76 15.85
C GLY A 159 3.56 -13.85 15.35
N SER A 160 3.88 -14.93 14.65
CA SER A 160 5.21 -15.16 14.05
C SER A 160 5.11 -15.07 12.52
N SER A 161 5.78 -14.09 11.93
CA SER A 161 5.80 -13.91 10.48
C SER A 161 7.21 -14.06 9.94
N ARG A 162 7.38 -14.86 8.89
CA ARG A 162 8.63 -14.97 8.13
C ARG A 162 8.39 -14.55 6.70
N ILE A 163 9.17 -13.59 6.23
CA ILE A 163 9.13 -13.10 4.84
C ILE A 163 10.51 -13.38 4.23
N ALA A 164 10.56 -14.32 3.29
CA ALA A 164 11.79 -14.66 2.57
C ALA A 164 12.19 -13.58 1.53
N GLY A 165 11.23 -12.74 1.12
CA GLY A 165 11.44 -11.59 0.23
C GLY A 165 11.64 -10.28 0.99
N SER A 166 11.36 -9.18 0.28
CA SER A 166 11.29 -7.83 0.85
C SER A 166 9.86 -7.46 1.24
N LEU A 167 9.72 -6.61 2.26
CA LEU A 167 8.43 -6.05 2.70
C LEU A 167 8.32 -4.59 2.25
N PHE A 168 7.26 -4.28 1.51
CA PHE A 168 6.90 -2.94 1.10
C PHE A 168 5.54 -2.59 1.72
N ALA A 169 5.50 -1.58 2.58
CA ALA A 169 4.28 -1.19 3.28
C ALA A 169 4.17 0.34 3.40
N GLN A 170 3.03 0.87 3.81
CA GLN A 170 2.99 2.22 4.39
C GLN A 170 3.18 2.10 5.90
N ASP A 171 2.32 1.32 6.54
CA ASP A 171 2.35 1.07 7.98
C ASP A 171 2.76 -0.38 8.28
N VAL A 172 3.76 -0.56 9.14
CA VAL A 172 4.20 -1.87 9.66
C VAL A 172 4.06 -1.89 11.17
N ASP A 173 3.17 -2.73 11.69
CA ASP A 173 3.03 -3.00 13.13
C ASP A 173 3.34 -4.47 13.41
N VAL A 174 4.39 -4.70 14.19
CA VAL A 174 4.78 -6.03 14.66
C VAL A 174 4.70 -6.05 16.16
N SER A 175 3.81 -6.86 16.73
CA SER A 175 3.68 -7.06 18.18
C SER A 175 4.18 -8.44 18.66
N GLY A 176 4.57 -9.31 17.73
CA GLY A 176 5.09 -10.65 18.01
C GLY A 176 6.54 -10.81 17.57
N SER A 177 6.77 -11.72 16.63
CA SER A 177 8.08 -11.95 16.02
C SER A 177 7.98 -11.82 14.51
N ALA A 178 8.84 -11.02 13.90
CA ALA A 178 8.93 -10.91 12.45
C ALA A 178 10.37 -11.12 11.98
N GLU A 179 10.55 -11.99 11.00
CA GLU A 179 11.82 -12.26 10.33
C GLU A 179 11.71 -11.90 8.85
N ILE A 180 12.49 -10.92 8.40
CA ILE A 180 12.54 -10.46 7.00
C ILE A 180 13.94 -10.76 6.46
N ALA A 181 14.01 -11.65 5.47
CA ALA A 181 15.29 -12.12 4.93
C ALA A 181 15.97 -11.13 3.98
N LYS A 182 15.27 -10.09 3.51
CA LYS A 182 15.82 -9.03 2.66
C LYS A 182 15.60 -7.65 3.30
N SER A 183 14.99 -6.73 2.58
CA SER A 183 14.86 -5.32 2.96
C SER A 183 13.42 -4.95 3.30
N ILE A 184 13.28 -3.87 4.03
CA ILE A 184 11.99 -3.23 4.33
C ILE A 184 12.00 -1.82 3.76
N GLU A 185 10.91 -1.47 3.08
CA GLU A 185 10.61 -0.10 2.67
C GLU A 185 9.21 0.25 3.14
N ALA A 186 9.13 1.14 4.12
CA ALA A 186 7.89 1.55 4.76
C ALA A 186 7.83 3.06 4.96
N VAL A 187 6.69 3.59 5.39
CA VAL A 187 6.59 4.96 5.90
C VAL A 187 6.78 4.91 7.42
N ASP A 188 5.95 4.14 8.10
CA ASP A 188 5.96 3.96 9.54
C ASP A 188 6.27 2.51 9.90
N VAL A 189 7.21 2.30 10.82
CA VAL A 189 7.56 0.98 11.36
C VAL A 189 7.48 1.01 12.88
N SER A 190 6.57 0.22 13.46
CA SER A 190 6.43 0.01 14.89
C SER A 190 6.64 -1.47 15.23
N ALA A 191 7.66 -1.77 16.00
CA ALA A 191 7.98 -3.14 16.40
C ALA A 191 8.06 -3.28 17.92
N SER A 192 7.08 -3.96 18.51
CA SER A 192 7.03 -4.36 19.91
C SER A 192 7.26 -5.88 20.01
N GLY A 193 8.47 -6.33 20.35
CA GLY A 193 8.81 -7.77 20.39
C GLY A 193 10.17 -8.10 19.78
N SER A 194 10.22 -9.13 18.92
CA SER A 194 11.43 -9.52 18.17
C SER A 194 11.31 -9.12 16.72
N PHE A 195 12.22 -8.27 16.25
CA PHE A 195 12.23 -7.79 14.88
C PHE A 195 13.59 -8.05 14.25
N ASP A 196 13.63 -8.98 13.30
CA ASP A 196 14.84 -9.48 12.66
C ASP A 196 14.80 -9.18 11.15
N VAL A 197 15.76 -8.40 10.67
CA VAL A 197 15.89 -8.00 9.27
C VAL A 197 17.33 -8.23 8.81
N ALA A 198 17.51 -9.09 7.82
CA ALA A 198 18.84 -9.42 7.32
C ALA A 198 19.41 -8.36 6.35
N GLY A 199 18.56 -7.54 5.74
CA GLY A 199 18.95 -6.46 4.83
C GLY A 199 18.74 -5.07 5.42
N ASP A 200 18.51 -4.11 4.54
CA ASP A 200 18.33 -2.69 4.91
C ASP A 200 16.87 -2.38 5.27
N VAL A 201 16.66 -1.45 6.19
CA VAL A 201 15.37 -0.88 6.54
C VAL A 201 15.35 0.59 6.13
N LYS A 202 14.37 0.97 5.32
CA LYS A 202 14.13 2.36 4.92
C LYS A 202 12.72 2.76 5.36
N CYS A 203 12.63 3.79 6.18
CA CYS A 203 11.35 4.33 6.62
C CYS A 203 11.42 5.84 6.84
N GLN A 204 10.29 6.46 7.20
CA GLN A 204 10.28 7.82 7.76
C GLN A 204 10.41 7.74 9.27
N ASP A 205 9.53 6.96 9.90
CA ASP A 205 9.48 6.81 11.35
C ASP A 205 9.79 5.36 11.73
N PHE A 206 10.81 5.17 12.56
CA PHE A 206 11.14 3.88 13.15
C PHE A 206 10.95 3.91 14.66
N HIS A 207 9.98 3.16 15.15
CA HIS A 207 9.74 2.95 16.57
C HIS A 207 9.93 1.47 16.93
N SER A 208 10.69 1.19 17.99
CA SER A 208 10.75 -0.16 18.53
C SER A 208 10.78 -0.19 20.05
N SER A 209 10.07 -1.16 20.62
CA SER A 209 10.09 -1.49 22.04
C SER A 209 10.32 -3.00 22.20
N GLY A 210 11.59 -3.41 22.29
CA GLY A 210 11.94 -4.84 22.35
C GLY A 210 13.38 -5.14 21.94
N SER A 211 13.55 -6.25 21.21
CA SER A 211 14.83 -6.66 20.61
C SER A 211 14.77 -6.49 19.10
N VAL A 212 15.72 -5.72 18.56
CA VAL A 212 15.84 -5.46 17.13
C VAL A 212 17.17 -5.99 16.63
N ARG A 213 17.15 -6.76 15.53
CA ARG A 213 18.34 -7.15 14.79
C ARG A 213 18.19 -6.68 13.34
N ILE A 214 19.04 -5.75 12.92
CA ILE A 214 19.13 -5.29 11.54
C ILE A 214 20.58 -5.47 11.11
N ASP A 215 20.82 -6.46 10.24
CA ASP A 215 22.18 -6.75 9.74
C ASP A 215 22.63 -5.76 8.65
N GLY A 216 21.69 -5.01 8.06
CA GLY A 216 21.95 -3.93 7.11
C GLY A 216 21.88 -2.52 7.72
N ALA A 217 21.64 -1.53 6.87
CA ALA A 217 21.48 -0.15 7.29
C ALA A 217 20.02 0.18 7.64
N LEU A 218 19.81 0.84 8.78
CA LEU A 218 18.56 1.51 9.13
C LEU A 218 18.64 2.97 8.69
N LYS A 219 17.84 3.35 7.71
CA LYS A 219 17.71 4.73 7.22
C LYS A 219 16.31 5.24 7.52
N ALA A 220 16.21 6.28 8.34
CA ALA A 220 14.94 6.90 8.69
C ALA A 220 15.05 8.43 8.77
N VAL A 221 13.92 9.11 8.99
CA VAL A 221 13.93 10.52 9.42
C VAL A 221 14.05 10.53 10.94
N ASP A 222 13.16 9.78 11.61
CA ASP A 222 13.09 9.67 13.06
C ASP A 222 13.31 8.21 13.50
N VAL A 223 14.22 8.00 14.45
CA VAL A 223 14.50 6.70 15.06
C VAL A 223 14.32 6.77 16.56
N ASN A 224 13.37 6.01 17.10
CA ASN A 224 13.16 5.85 18.53
C ASN A 224 13.22 4.36 18.91
N ILE A 225 14.27 3.99 19.63
CA ILE A 225 14.51 2.61 20.08
C ILE A 225 14.45 2.56 21.60
N GLU A 226 13.45 1.87 22.12
CA GLU A 226 13.33 1.52 23.53
C GLU A 226 13.88 0.11 23.77
N LEU A 227 15.02 0.04 24.46
CA LEU A 227 15.76 -1.19 24.66
C LEU A 227 15.09 -2.10 25.69
N GLY A 228 14.25 -3.02 25.20
CA GLY A 228 13.63 -4.08 26.00
C GLY A 228 14.46 -5.37 26.09
N GLY A 229 15.53 -5.48 25.31
CA GLY A 229 16.46 -6.61 25.25
C GLY A 229 17.73 -6.25 24.48
N ALA A 230 18.54 -7.26 24.14
CA ALA A 230 19.73 -7.05 23.33
C ALA A 230 19.34 -6.75 21.88
N SER A 231 19.79 -5.60 21.37
CA SER A 231 19.55 -5.13 20.02
C SER A 231 20.85 -4.92 19.27
N ARG A 232 20.85 -5.20 17.97
CA ARG A 232 21.99 -5.01 17.08
C ARG A 232 21.53 -4.38 15.78
N VAL A 233 22.12 -3.26 15.41
CA VAL A 233 21.88 -2.61 14.11
C VAL A 233 23.22 -2.25 13.51
N LYS A 234 23.56 -2.74 12.32
CA LYS A 234 24.88 -2.51 11.74
C LYS A 234 25.18 -1.01 11.57
N SER A 235 24.27 -0.26 10.94
CA SER A 235 24.42 1.19 10.84
C SER A 235 23.08 1.90 10.92
N ILE A 236 23.03 3.00 11.66
CA ILE A 236 21.85 3.86 11.81
C ILE A 236 22.15 5.21 11.15
N GLU A 237 21.28 5.65 10.26
CA GLU A 237 21.34 6.95 9.58
C GLU A 237 19.96 7.61 9.66
N ALA A 238 19.82 8.66 10.46
CA ALA A 238 18.56 9.41 10.58
C ALA A 238 18.77 10.89 10.90
N GLN A 239 17.73 11.71 10.86
CA GLN A 239 17.83 13.10 11.34
C GLN A 239 17.86 13.11 12.86
N ASP A 240 16.86 12.48 13.47
CA ASP A 240 16.67 12.37 14.90
C ASP A 240 16.84 10.91 15.35
N ILE A 241 17.73 10.68 16.31
CA ILE A 241 18.01 9.37 16.87
C ILE A 241 17.88 9.42 18.38
N SER A 242 16.92 8.69 18.93
CA SER A 242 16.74 8.49 20.37
C SER A 242 16.79 7.01 20.72
N VAL A 243 17.79 6.62 21.50
CA VAL A 243 17.91 5.26 22.05
C VAL A 243 17.80 5.36 23.56
N ARG A 244 16.73 4.78 24.12
CA ARG A 244 16.45 4.82 25.56
C ARG A 244 16.51 3.43 26.16
N ALA A 245 17.20 3.31 27.29
CA ALA A 245 17.20 2.08 28.04
C ALA A 245 15.97 2.04 28.96
N THR A 246 14.94 1.27 28.61
CA THR A 246 13.75 1.13 29.46
C THR A 246 14.02 0.17 30.63
N GLY A 247 14.70 0.68 31.66
CA GLY A 247 14.98 -0.02 32.90
C GLY A 247 13.87 0.14 33.95
N GLY A 248 13.24 -0.95 34.35
CA GLY A 248 12.44 -1.04 35.59
C GLY A 248 13.08 -2.03 36.57
N PHE A 249 12.67 -2.01 37.84
CA PHE A 249 13.26 -2.84 38.92
C PHE A 249 13.23 -4.37 38.66
N LEU A 250 12.46 -4.83 37.66
CA LEU A 250 12.34 -6.24 37.24
C LEU A 250 12.80 -6.53 35.80
N ARG A 251 13.20 -5.53 35.00
CA ARG A 251 13.57 -5.75 33.59
C ARG A 251 15.07 -5.69 33.40
N SER A 252 15.63 -6.70 32.72
CA SER A 252 17.02 -6.66 32.29
C SER A 252 17.23 -5.42 31.43
N ARG A 253 18.30 -4.67 31.70
CA ARG A 253 18.67 -3.52 30.89
C ARG A 253 18.99 -4.04 29.48
N GLY A 254 18.23 -3.60 28.49
CA GLY A 254 18.59 -3.85 27.09
C GLY A 254 19.81 -3.03 26.70
N ASP A 255 20.54 -3.51 25.69
CA ASP A 255 21.72 -2.87 25.12
C ASP A 255 21.59 -2.78 23.60
N LEU A 256 22.14 -1.72 23.01
CA LEU A 256 22.25 -1.58 21.57
C LEU A 256 23.70 -1.72 21.15
N THR A 257 23.98 -2.56 20.17
CA THR A 257 25.28 -2.59 19.48
C THR A 257 25.12 -2.07 18.05
N ALA A 258 25.93 -1.09 17.66
CA ALA A 258 25.99 -0.59 16.29
C ALA A 258 27.43 -0.33 15.83
N ASP A 259 27.72 -0.51 14.54
CA ASP A 259 29.05 -0.18 14.01
C ASP A 259 29.17 1.33 13.79
N SER A 260 28.13 1.96 13.25
CA SER A 260 28.08 3.39 12.95
C SER A 260 26.69 3.97 13.22
N ILE A 261 26.64 5.14 13.86
CA ILE A 261 25.42 5.93 14.07
C ILE A 261 25.67 7.33 13.51
N LYS A 262 24.83 7.79 12.60
CA LYS A 262 24.94 9.11 11.98
C LYS A 262 23.61 9.83 12.01
N GLY A 263 23.60 11.09 12.44
CA GLY A 263 22.40 11.92 12.40
C GLY A 263 22.63 13.37 12.76
N GLN A 264 21.57 14.17 12.85
CA GLN A 264 21.68 15.57 13.28
C GLN A 264 21.63 15.65 14.80
N ASP A 265 20.54 15.15 15.38
CA ASP A 265 20.28 15.09 16.80
C ASP A 265 20.35 13.63 17.28
N ILE A 266 21.28 13.33 18.19
CA ILE A 266 21.55 11.97 18.64
C ILE A 266 21.53 11.91 20.16
N ASP A 267 20.62 11.13 20.75
CA ASP A 267 20.57 10.80 22.17
C ASP A 267 20.69 9.29 22.38
N LEU A 268 21.77 8.84 23.01
CA LEU A 268 22.10 7.42 23.17
C LEU A 268 22.21 7.03 24.64
N GLU A 269 21.44 6.03 25.06
CA GLU A 269 21.61 5.32 26.32
C GLU A 269 21.90 3.83 26.08
N GLY A 270 22.70 3.19 26.95
CA GLY A 270 22.95 1.75 26.87
C GLY A 270 23.51 1.25 25.54
N THR A 271 24.26 2.11 24.82
CA THR A 271 24.68 1.85 23.44
C THR A 271 26.19 1.63 23.34
N THR A 272 26.60 0.57 22.65
CA THR A 272 27.98 0.33 22.22
C THR A 272 28.10 0.64 20.74
N ALA A 273 28.90 1.65 20.38
CA ALA A 273 29.06 2.08 18.99
C ALA A 273 30.54 2.22 18.58
N GLY A 274 30.88 1.78 17.37
CA GLY A 274 32.22 2.02 16.80
C GLY A 274 32.42 3.48 16.37
N TYR A 275 31.41 4.08 15.78
CA TYR A 275 31.48 5.44 15.26
C TYR A 275 30.15 6.17 15.47
N VAL A 276 30.22 7.40 15.97
CA VAL A 276 29.04 8.28 16.10
C VAL A 276 29.37 9.64 15.49
N GLU A 277 28.52 10.12 14.58
CA GLU A 277 28.68 11.41 13.91
C GLU A 277 27.38 12.20 13.91
N GLY A 278 27.40 13.43 14.42
CA GLY A 278 26.24 14.31 14.30
C GLY A 278 26.49 15.78 14.60
N GLN A 279 25.45 16.60 14.60
CA GLN A 279 25.56 18.00 15.01
C GLN A 279 25.51 18.08 16.52
N ASP A 280 24.42 17.59 17.10
CA ASP A 280 24.15 17.59 18.54
C ASP A 280 24.13 16.15 19.06
N VAL A 281 25.17 15.77 19.80
CA VAL A 281 25.33 14.40 20.30
C VAL A 281 25.30 14.37 21.82
N ARG A 282 24.30 13.68 22.37
CA ARG A 282 24.17 13.34 23.79
C ARG A 282 24.45 11.86 23.99
N ILE A 283 25.56 11.57 24.65
CA ILE A 283 25.89 10.24 25.13
C ILE A 283 25.41 10.14 26.58
N GLY A 284 24.21 9.59 26.75
CA GLY A 284 23.60 9.26 28.03
C GLY A 284 24.30 8.10 28.74
N PRO A 285 23.70 7.55 29.82
CA PRO A 285 24.35 6.57 30.69
C PRO A 285 24.67 5.22 30.02
N HIS A 286 25.75 4.57 30.48
CA HIS A 286 26.13 3.21 30.10
C HIS A 286 26.43 3.00 28.62
N CYS A 287 26.95 4.04 27.96
CA CYS A 287 27.39 3.97 26.58
C CYS A 287 28.90 3.73 26.48
N ARG A 288 29.31 3.04 25.42
CA ARG A 288 30.71 2.83 25.06
C ARG A 288 30.88 3.17 23.59
N VAL A 289 31.59 4.26 23.30
CA VAL A 289 31.80 4.72 21.93
C VAL A 289 33.29 4.80 21.60
N ASP A 290 33.70 4.25 20.47
CA ASP A 290 35.11 4.29 20.08
C ASP A 290 35.50 5.67 19.52
N LEU A 291 34.74 6.23 18.58
CA LEU A 291 34.98 7.57 18.04
C LEU A 291 33.67 8.36 17.95
N VAL A 292 33.67 9.57 18.54
CA VAL A 292 32.58 10.54 18.39
C VAL A 292 33.06 11.76 17.63
N VAL A 293 32.31 12.15 16.60
CA VAL A 293 32.50 13.37 15.82
C VAL A 293 31.25 14.22 15.96
N ALA A 294 31.31 15.36 16.65
CA ALA A 294 30.13 16.19 16.89
C ALA A 294 30.46 17.70 16.84
N GLN A 295 29.46 18.56 16.62
CA GLN A 295 29.62 20.00 16.85
C GLN A 295 29.41 20.31 18.34
N GLU A 296 28.31 19.80 18.91
CA GLU A 296 28.03 19.82 20.34
C GLU A 296 28.03 18.39 20.90
N LEU A 297 28.73 18.20 22.03
CA LEU A 297 28.88 16.89 22.65
C LEU A 297 28.67 16.97 24.17
N VAL A 298 27.67 16.23 24.65
CA VAL A 298 27.44 16.00 26.09
C VAL A 298 27.65 14.52 26.38
N VAL A 299 28.51 14.21 27.35
CA VAL A 299 28.80 12.82 27.74
C VAL A 299 28.51 12.64 29.22
N HIS A 300 27.68 11.67 29.55
CA HIS A 300 27.38 11.27 30.92
C HIS A 300 28.60 10.63 31.59
N GLU A 301 28.77 10.83 32.91
CA GLU A 301 29.93 10.36 33.68
C GLU A 301 30.10 8.82 33.67
N SER A 302 29.01 8.09 33.47
CA SER A 302 29.01 6.62 33.43
C SER A 302 29.32 6.02 32.05
N SER A 303 29.64 6.87 31.07
CA SER A 303 29.87 6.47 29.67
C SER A 303 31.32 6.68 29.25
N GLU A 304 31.82 5.78 28.43
CA GLU A 304 33.21 5.75 27.97
C GLU A 304 33.27 6.13 26.50
N VAL A 305 34.05 7.16 26.17
CA VAL A 305 34.31 7.58 24.79
C VAL A 305 35.82 7.62 24.58
N LYS A 306 36.35 6.77 23.68
CA LYS A 306 37.81 6.64 23.50
C LYS A 306 38.42 7.85 22.77
N GLU A 307 37.81 8.28 21.66
CA GLU A 307 38.26 9.45 20.90
C GLU A 307 37.10 10.43 20.65
N ARG A 308 37.38 11.73 20.79
CA ARG A 308 36.41 12.81 20.59
C ARG A 308 36.98 13.82 19.61
N ARG A 309 36.24 14.14 18.56
CA ARG A 309 36.57 15.21 17.60
C ARG A 309 35.41 16.19 17.53
N VAL A 310 35.70 17.44 17.85
CA VAL A 310 34.71 18.51 17.73
C VAL A 310 34.90 19.16 16.37
N GLN A 311 33.89 19.13 15.50
CA GLN A 311 33.92 19.85 14.23
C GLN A 311 33.71 21.33 14.54
N THR A 312 34.76 22.14 14.39
CA THR A 312 34.62 23.61 14.46
C THR A 312 34.11 24.07 13.10
N GLY A 313 32.88 24.61 13.08
CA GLY A 313 32.26 25.18 11.87
C GLY A 313 32.99 26.38 11.29
#